data_AF-A0A845U0C5-F1
#
_entry.id   AF-A0A845U0C5-F1
#
_cell.length_a   1.000
_cell.length_b   1.000
_cell.length_c   1.000
_cell.angle_alpha   90.00
_cell.angle_beta   90.00
_cell.angle_gamma   90.00
#
_symmetry.space_group_name_H-M   'P 1'
#
loop_
_entity.id
_entity.type
_entity.pdbx_description
1 polymer ?
#
loop_
_entity_poly.entity_id
_entity_poly.type
_entity_poly.pdbx_seq_one_letter_code
_entity_poly.pdbx_strand_id
1 'polypeptide(L)'
;MAFCRKCGVQVAGGAPFCPNCGQSQGAAAAGASSQSGLSENAAATLSYLLGWVTGLIFLLIDKRPLVRFHAAQSLVTFGGLHIVRTLVAVVFGYGFMMGGPMSGRGFSMGLGVLWLISMGSFVLWIVLMLKAYQGERFKLPIAGDIAENLAGK
;
A
#
# COMPACT_ATOMS: atom_id res chain seq x y z
N MET A 1 -36.01 -3.68 1.71
CA MET A 1 -36.75 -2.91 0.68
C MET A 1 -36.21 -1.49 0.66
N ALA A 2 -35.85 -0.95 -0.49
CA ALA A 2 -35.27 0.40 -0.61
C ALA A 2 -36.31 1.38 -1.14
N PHE A 3 -36.24 2.64 -0.74
CA PHE A 3 -37.18 3.69 -1.15
C PHE A 3 -36.47 4.74 -2.00
N CYS A 4 -37.17 5.29 -3.00
CA CYS A 4 -36.65 6.40 -3.79
C CYS A 4 -36.55 7.69 -2.97
N ARG A 5 -35.36 8.30 -2.97
CA ARG A 5 -35.08 9.56 -2.26
C ARG A 5 -35.83 10.77 -2.83
N LYS A 6 -36.34 10.67 -4.07
CA LYS A 6 -37.04 11.77 -4.75
C LYS A 6 -38.56 11.61 -4.74
N CYS A 7 -39.08 10.40 -4.99
CA CYS A 7 -40.52 10.17 -5.13
C CYS A 7 -41.12 9.22 -4.08
N GLY A 8 -40.33 8.66 -3.16
CA GLY A 8 -40.80 7.83 -2.06
C GLY A 8 -41.31 6.43 -2.44
N VAL A 9 -41.34 6.07 -3.73
CA VAL A 9 -41.80 4.75 -4.18
C VAL A 9 -40.80 3.66 -3.79
N GLN A 10 -41.32 2.48 -3.45
CA GLN A 10 -40.51 1.30 -3.20
C GLN A 10 -39.82 0.83 -4.48
N VAL A 11 -38.52 0.61 -4.41
CA VAL A 11 -37.73 0.04 -5.49
C VAL A 11 -37.14 -1.30 -5.05
N ALA A 12 -37.00 -2.21 -6.02
CA ALA A 12 -36.26 -3.45 -5.83
C ALA A 12 -34.83 -3.12 -5.36
N GLY A 13 -34.33 -3.85 -4.36
CA GLY A 13 -32.98 -3.65 -3.84
C GLY A 13 -31.96 -3.84 -4.96
N GLY A 14 -31.20 -2.79 -5.28
CA GLY A 14 -30.19 -2.81 -6.35
C GLY A 14 -30.65 -2.26 -7.71
N ALA A 15 -31.89 -1.77 -7.86
CA ALA A 15 -32.32 -1.13 -9.10
C ALA A 15 -31.53 0.19 -9.36
N PRO A 16 -30.86 0.35 -10.52
CA PRO A 16 -30.02 1.51 -10.80
C PRO A 16 -30.81 2.81 -10.97
N PHE A 17 -32.08 2.71 -11.39
CA PHE A 17 -32.99 3.84 -11.58
C PHE A 17 -34.37 3.54 -10.99
N CYS A 18 -35.06 4.60 -10.56
CA CYS A 18 -36.46 4.51 -10.17
C CYS A 18 -37.34 4.39 -11.43
N PRO A 19 -38.17 3.33 -11.56
CA PRO A 19 -39.02 3.14 -12.74
C PRO A 19 -40.11 4.21 -12.89
N ASN A 20 -40.44 4.95 -11.82
CA ASN A 20 -41.50 5.95 -11.84
C ASN A 20 -41.00 7.37 -12.18
N CYS A 21 -39.86 7.79 -11.62
CA CYS A 21 -39.37 9.17 -11.75
C CYS A 21 -38.01 9.29 -12.44
N GLY A 22 -37.41 8.18 -12.86
CA GLY A 22 -36.13 8.14 -13.55
C GLY A 22 -34.92 8.55 -12.71
N GLN A 23 -35.07 8.78 -11.40
CA GLN A 23 -33.93 9.14 -10.56
C GLN A 23 -32.98 7.94 -10.41
N SER A 24 -31.68 8.16 -10.66
CA SER A 24 -30.61 7.25 -10.29
C SER A 24 -30.65 6.93 -8.78
N GLN A 25 -30.93 5.69 -8.44
CA GLN A 25 -31.08 5.31 -7.03
C GLN A 25 -29.75 5.13 -6.31
N GLY A 26 -28.66 5.62 -6.92
CA GLY A 26 -27.32 5.60 -6.38
C GLY A 26 -27.04 4.24 -5.76
N ALA A 27 -26.82 3.23 -6.61
CA ALA A 27 -25.96 2.14 -6.17
C ALA A 27 -24.74 2.83 -5.56
N ALA A 28 -24.52 2.66 -4.26
CA ALA A 28 -23.26 3.06 -3.66
C ALA A 28 -22.21 2.38 -4.53
N ALA A 29 -21.60 3.16 -5.42
CA ALA A 29 -20.64 2.68 -6.38
C ALA A 29 -19.37 2.39 -5.59
N ALA A 30 -19.38 1.28 -4.85
CA ALA A 30 -18.17 0.56 -4.55
C ALA A 30 -17.65 0.04 -5.89
N GLY A 31 -16.81 0.85 -6.53
CA GLY A 31 -15.98 0.47 -7.67
C GLY A 31 -16.74 0.25 -8.98
N ALA A 32 -17.01 1.33 -9.71
CA ALA A 32 -17.33 1.21 -11.13
C ALA A 32 -16.43 2.14 -11.96
N SER A 33 -15.34 1.55 -12.48
CA SER A 33 -14.88 1.81 -13.83
C SER A 33 -14.53 0.47 -14.47
N SER A 34 -15.54 -0.15 -15.07
CA SER A 34 -15.40 -1.30 -15.97
C SER A 34 -14.79 -0.83 -17.30
N GLN A 35 -13.46 -0.77 -17.35
CA GLN A 35 -12.66 -0.73 -18.58
C GLN A 35 -11.43 -1.59 -18.32
N SER A 36 -11.52 -2.90 -18.58
CA SER A 36 -10.41 -3.85 -18.81
C SER A 36 -9.13 -3.78 -17.94
N GLY A 37 -9.15 -3.11 -16.79
CA GLY A 37 -7.99 -2.87 -15.94
C GLY A 37 -8.39 -2.39 -14.54
N LEU A 38 -7.47 -2.57 -13.60
CA LEU A 38 -7.60 -2.11 -12.21
C LEU A 38 -7.78 -0.59 -12.15
N SER A 39 -8.67 -0.11 -11.26
CA SER A 39 -8.79 1.32 -10.96
C SER A 39 -7.46 1.89 -10.47
N GLU A 40 -7.21 3.18 -10.71
CA GLU A 40 -5.92 3.81 -10.40
C GLU A 40 -5.55 3.67 -8.92
N ASN A 41 -6.51 3.93 -8.02
CA ASN A 41 -6.30 3.78 -6.59
C ASN A 41 -6.05 2.32 -6.19
N ALA A 42 -6.78 1.36 -6.78
CA ALA A 42 -6.56 -0.05 -6.49
C ALA A 42 -5.18 -0.52 -6.96
N ALA A 43 -4.75 -0.11 -8.17
CA ALA A 43 -3.41 -0.40 -8.68
C ALA A 43 -2.32 0.22 -7.78
N ALA A 44 -2.52 1.45 -7.32
CA ALA A 44 -1.62 2.11 -6.37
C ALA A 44 -1.54 1.37 -5.03
N THR A 45 -2.65 0.91 -4.47
CA THR A 45 -2.65 0.08 -3.26
C THR A 45 -1.95 -1.25 -3.49
N LEU A 46 -2.21 -1.94 -4.62
CA LEU A 46 -1.58 -3.22 -4.95
C LEU A 46 -0.06 -3.10 -5.16
N SER A 47 0.44 -1.92 -5.54
CA SER A 47 1.88 -1.67 -5.62
C SER A 47 2.60 -1.87 -4.26
N TYR A 48 1.87 -1.79 -3.14
CA TYR A 48 2.38 -2.09 -1.80
C TYR A 48 2.21 -3.55 -1.37
N LEU A 49 1.43 -4.39 -2.07
CA LEU A 49 0.98 -5.70 -1.58
C LEU A 49 2.11 -6.65 -1.17
N LEU A 50 3.15 -6.77 -2.00
CA LEU A 50 4.35 -7.57 -1.73
C LEU A 50 5.55 -6.66 -1.45
N GLY A 51 5.29 -5.47 -0.89
CA GLY A 51 6.29 -4.44 -0.64
C GLY A 51 7.04 -4.07 -1.92
N TRP A 52 8.37 -4.13 -1.86
CA TRP A 52 9.23 -3.64 -2.92
C TRP A 52 9.11 -4.41 -4.24
N VAL A 53 8.69 -5.69 -4.18
CA VAL A 53 8.53 -6.54 -5.37
C VAL A 53 7.38 -6.04 -6.24
N THR A 54 6.19 -5.87 -5.65
CA THR A 54 5.05 -5.29 -6.38
C THR A 54 5.32 -3.83 -6.75
N GLY A 55 6.04 -3.08 -5.90
CA GLY A 55 6.47 -1.72 -6.24
C GLY A 55 7.28 -1.69 -7.54
N LEU A 56 8.27 -2.56 -7.69
CA LEU A 56 9.05 -2.67 -8.92
C LEU A 56 8.19 -3.05 -10.13
N ILE A 57 7.33 -4.05 -10.00
CA ILE A 57 6.47 -4.53 -11.09
C ILE A 57 5.56 -3.41 -11.60
N PHE A 58 4.84 -2.74 -10.70
CA PHE A 58 3.93 -1.64 -11.06
C PHE A 58 4.67 -0.42 -11.60
N LEU A 59 5.89 -0.14 -11.13
CA LEU A 59 6.71 0.97 -11.65
C LEU A 59 7.11 0.77 -13.12
N LEU A 60 7.35 -0.49 -13.53
CA LEU A 60 7.75 -0.84 -14.89
C LEU A 60 6.54 -0.90 -15.85
N ILE A 61 5.46 -1.53 -15.40
CA ILE A 61 4.30 -1.84 -16.25
C ILE A 61 3.30 -0.68 -16.32
N ASP A 62 3.06 0.02 -15.20
CA ASP A 62 2.04 1.07 -15.14
C ASP A 62 2.61 2.44 -15.54
N LYS A 63 1.82 3.21 -16.31
CA LYS A 63 2.19 4.54 -16.81
C LYS A 63 1.45 5.67 -16.10
N ARG A 64 0.45 5.35 -15.27
CA ARG A 64 -0.35 6.34 -14.56
C ARG A 64 0.47 7.00 -13.44
N PRO A 65 0.42 8.33 -13.29
CA PRO A 65 1.35 9.06 -12.41
C PRO A 65 1.14 8.73 -10.93
N LEU A 66 -0.11 8.50 -10.49
CA LEU A 66 -0.40 8.12 -9.10
C LEU A 66 0.18 6.73 -8.80
N VAL A 67 -0.07 5.75 -9.68
CA VAL A 67 0.45 4.38 -9.52
C VAL A 67 1.97 4.38 -9.50
N ARG A 68 2.63 5.10 -10.43
CA ARG A 68 4.09 5.20 -10.49
C ARG A 68 4.69 5.80 -9.21
N PHE A 69 4.07 6.86 -8.65
CA PHE A 69 4.52 7.44 -7.38
C PHE A 69 4.46 6.43 -6.24
N HIS A 70 3.31 5.77 -6.04
CA HIS A 70 3.16 4.78 -4.98
C HIS A 70 4.02 3.53 -5.20
N ALA A 71 4.21 3.11 -6.45
CA ALA A 71 5.08 2.01 -6.82
C ALA A 71 6.56 2.32 -6.54
N ALA A 72 7.03 3.51 -6.90
CA ALA A 72 8.37 3.98 -6.58
C ALA A 72 8.57 4.11 -5.06
N GLN A 73 7.60 4.67 -4.34
CA GLN A 73 7.67 4.79 -2.88
C GLN A 73 7.65 3.42 -2.20
N SER A 74 6.88 2.45 -2.71
CA SER A 74 6.91 1.06 -2.25
C SER A 74 8.28 0.42 -2.45
N LEU A 75 8.85 0.57 -3.65
CA LEU A 75 10.18 0.05 -3.99
C LEU A 75 11.27 0.61 -3.05
N VAL A 76 11.33 1.93 -2.89
CA VAL A 76 12.35 2.58 -2.07
C VAL A 76 12.16 2.25 -0.58
N THR A 77 10.93 2.36 -0.08
CA THR A 77 10.63 2.16 1.36
C THR A 77 10.88 0.72 1.78
N PHE A 78 10.22 -0.24 1.12
CA PHE A 78 10.31 -1.65 1.52
C PHE A 78 11.62 -2.30 1.05
N GLY A 79 12.24 -1.80 -0.03
CA GLY A 79 13.55 -2.26 -0.49
C GLY A 79 14.66 -1.81 0.46
N GLY A 80 14.67 -0.52 0.83
CA GLY A 80 15.60 0.02 1.82
C GLY A 80 15.43 -0.65 3.18
N LEU A 81 14.20 -0.84 3.63
CA LEU A 81 13.91 -1.55 4.88
C LEU A 81 14.38 -3.00 4.85
N HIS A 82 14.21 -3.71 3.73
CA HIS A 82 14.70 -5.08 3.56
C HIS A 82 16.23 -5.14 3.69
N ILE A 83 16.95 -4.19 3.09
CA ILE A 83 18.41 -4.08 3.22
C ILE A 83 18.81 -3.83 4.67
N VAL A 84 18.19 -2.87 5.35
CA VAL A 84 18.47 -2.56 6.77
C VAL A 84 18.24 -3.79 7.65
N ARG A 85 17.11 -4.49 7.47
CA ARG A 85 16.79 -5.70 8.23
C ARG A 85 17.85 -6.79 8.03
N THR A 86 18.27 -7.02 6.78
CA THR A 86 19.31 -8.01 6.46
C THR A 86 20.65 -7.64 7.08
N LEU A 87 21.06 -6.37 7.03
CA LEU A 87 22.30 -5.91 7.65
C LEU A 87 22.30 -6.10 9.17
N VAL A 88 21.21 -5.72 9.84
CA VAL A 88 21.04 -5.94 11.29
C VAL A 88 21.11 -7.44 11.60
N ALA A 89 20.41 -8.28 10.83
CA ALA A 89 20.42 -9.72 11.02
C ALA A 89 21.84 -10.32 10.83
N VAL A 90 22.61 -9.85 9.84
CA VAL A 90 23.99 -10.32 9.63
C VAL A 90 24.90 -9.89 10.78
N VAL A 91 24.85 -8.62 11.20
CA VAL A 91 25.73 -8.09 12.28
C VAL A 91 25.48 -8.82 13.60
N PHE A 92 24.22 -8.94 14.03
CA PHE A 92 23.89 -9.56 15.31
C PHE A 92 23.83 -11.10 15.23
N GLY A 93 23.49 -11.66 14.07
CA GLY A 93 23.43 -13.11 13.85
C GLY A 93 24.80 -13.75 13.70
N TYR A 94 25.75 -13.09 13.02
CA TYR A 94 27.14 -13.57 12.92
C TYR A 94 27.84 -13.52 14.28
N GLY A 95 27.59 -12.47 15.07
CA GLY A 95 28.09 -12.34 16.45
C GLY A 95 27.61 -13.45 17.39
N PHE A 96 26.40 -13.97 17.17
CA PHE A 96 25.86 -15.15 17.86
C PHE A 96 26.56 -16.44 17.42
N MET A 97 26.63 -16.71 16.11
CA MET A 97 27.13 -17.96 15.55
C MET A 97 28.64 -18.18 15.77
N MET A 98 29.44 -17.11 15.72
CA MET A 98 30.91 -17.19 15.88
C MET A 98 31.38 -17.09 17.34
N GLY A 99 30.47 -17.08 18.32
CA GLY A 99 30.84 -17.10 19.74
C GLY A 99 31.58 -15.84 20.22
N GLY A 100 31.47 -14.71 19.50
CA GLY A 100 32.12 -13.46 19.88
C GLY A 100 31.64 -12.93 21.25
N PRO A 101 32.30 -11.90 21.82
CA PRO A 101 31.98 -11.37 23.16
C PRO A 101 30.54 -10.84 23.30
N MET A 102 29.80 -10.73 22.19
CA MET A 102 28.40 -10.31 22.12
C MET A 102 27.41 -11.48 21.88
N SER A 103 27.86 -12.74 21.93
CA SER A 103 27.08 -13.92 21.53
C SER A 103 25.75 -14.09 22.27
N GLY A 104 25.67 -13.85 23.57
CA GLY A 104 24.39 -13.93 24.30
C GLY A 104 23.56 -12.65 24.28
N ARG A 105 24.16 -11.52 24.71
CA ARG A 105 23.47 -10.23 24.86
C ARG A 105 23.23 -9.49 23.54
N GLY A 106 24.15 -9.61 22.58
CA GLY A 106 24.01 -8.99 21.25
C GLY A 106 22.92 -9.66 20.43
N PHE A 107 22.76 -10.98 20.56
CA PHE A 107 21.70 -11.72 19.87
C PHE A 107 20.29 -11.33 20.34
N SER A 108 20.07 -11.27 21.66
CA SER A 108 18.77 -10.87 22.22
C SER A 108 18.43 -9.40 21.91
N MET A 109 19.43 -8.52 21.93
CA MET A 109 19.27 -7.13 21.52
C MET A 109 18.94 -7.01 20.02
N GLY A 110 19.63 -7.77 19.17
CA GLY A 110 19.36 -7.83 17.73
C GLY A 110 17.94 -8.31 17.41
N LEU A 111 17.46 -9.34 18.11
CA LEU A 111 16.08 -9.82 17.98
C LEU A 111 15.06 -8.74 18.38
N GLY A 112 15.29 -8.04 19.50
CA GLY A 112 14.42 -6.95 19.93
C GLY A 112 14.33 -5.81 18.90
N VAL A 113 15.47 -5.39 18.35
CA VAL A 113 15.53 -4.37 17.29
C VAL A 113 14.78 -4.82 16.03
N LEU A 114 15.00 -6.05 15.57
CA LEU A 114 14.29 -6.60 14.40
C LEU A 114 12.77 -6.65 14.62
N TRP A 115 12.33 -6.96 15.85
CA TRP A 115 10.91 -7.01 16.20
C TRP A 115 10.27 -5.61 16.16
N LEU A 116 10.94 -4.60 16.72
CA LEU A 116 10.50 -3.21 16.67
C LEU A 116 10.43 -2.68 15.24
N ILE A 117 11.47 -2.96 14.43
CA ILE A 117 11.48 -2.61 13.00
C ILE A 117 10.28 -3.26 12.31
N SER A 118 10.03 -4.56 12.54
CA SER A 118 8.91 -5.27 11.91
C SER A 118 7.55 -4.67 12.27
N MET A 119 7.33 -4.31 13.54
CA MET A 119 6.09 -3.66 13.98
C MET A 119 5.90 -2.29 13.35
N GLY A 120 6.92 -1.42 13.40
CA GLY A 120 6.84 -0.09 12.78
C GLY A 120 6.63 -0.18 11.27
N SER A 121 7.26 -1.15 10.62
CA SER A 121 7.13 -1.41 9.18
C SER A 121 5.73 -1.89 8.81
N PHE A 122 5.12 -2.74 9.64
CA PHE A 122 3.76 -3.20 9.42
C PHE A 122 2.75 -2.06 9.54
N VAL A 123 2.90 -1.20 10.56
CA VAL A 123 2.05 -0.01 10.72
C VAL A 123 2.22 0.93 9.53
N LEU A 124 3.46 1.24 9.15
CA LEU A 124 3.77 2.07 7.98
C LEU A 124 3.14 1.49 6.70
N TRP A 125 3.24 0.17 6.49
CA TRP A 125 2.66 -0.52 5.35
C TRP A 125 1.16 -0.34 5.25
N ILE A 126 0.43 -0.54 6.35
CA ILE A 126 -1.02 -0.33 6.39
C ILE A 126 -1.37 1.13 6.09
N VAL A 127 -0.67 2.10 6.71
CA VAL A 127 -0.93 3.54 6.47
C VAL A 127 -0.73 3.89 4.99
N LEU A 128 0.35 3.42 4.37
CA LEU A 128 0.62 3.67 2.95
C LEU A 128 -0.43 3.05 2.03
N MET A 129 -0.89 1.83 2.32
CA MET A 129 -1.98 1.19 1.58
C MET A 129 -3.29 1.97 1.66
N LEU A 130 -3.66 2.42 2.87
CA LEU A 130 -4.88 3.20 3.10
C LEU A 130 -4.82 4.54 2.36
N LYS A 131 -3.68 5.25 2.43
CA LYS A 131 -3.47 6.52 1.72
C LYS A 131 -3.48 6.34 0.20
N ALA A 132 -2.87 5.27 -0.31
CA ALA A 132 -2.93 4.93 -1.72
C ALA A 132 -4.36 4.62 -2.19
N TYR A 133 -5.14 3.92 -1.36
CA TYR A 133 -6.54 3.61 -1.68
C TYR A 133 -7.43 4.86 -1.72
N GLN A 134 -7.14 5.82 -0.85
CA GLN A 134 -7.77 7.16 -0.85
C GLN A 134 -7.33 8.02 -2.04
N GLY A 135 -6.31 7.62 -2.80
CA GLY A 135 -5.74 8.41 -3.90
C GLY A 135 -4.86 9.57 -3.42
N GLU A 136 -4.46 9.57 -2.14
CA GLU A 136 -3.61 10.61 -1.58
C GLU A 136 -2.12 10.32 -1.81
N ARG A 137 -1.40 11.28 -2.39
CA ARG A 137 0.06 11.23 -2.53
C ARG A 137 0.75 11.55 -1.20
N PHE A 138 0.67 10.61 -0.26
CA PHE A 138 1.37 10.72 1.00
C PHE A 138 2.87 10.46 0.79
N LYS A 139 3.66 11.52 0.88
CA LYS A 139 5.12 11.51 0.71
C LYS A 139 5.80 11.22 2.04
N LEU A 140 6.66 10.21 2.06
CA LEU A 140 7.55 9.99 3.21
C LEU A 140 8.74 10.95 3.15
N PRO A 141 9.22 11.50 4.28
CA PRO A 141 10.25 12.54 4.30
C PRO A 141 11.62 12.13 3.74
N ILE A 142 11.90 10.83 3.62
CA ILE A 142 13.15 10.32 3.02
C ILE A 142 12.85 9.54 1.73
N ALA A 143 11.87 8.63 1.77
CA ALA A 143 11.54 7.80 0.62
C ALA A 143 10.69 8.52 -0.45
N GLY A 144 9.96 9.57 -0.08
CA GLY A 144 9.06 10.32 -0.97
C GLY A 144 9.81 11.12 -2.04
N ASP A 145 10.86 11.85 -1.65
CA ASP A 145 11.67 12.62 -2.61
C ASP A 145 12.42 11.71 -3.60
N ILE A 146 12.93 10.57 -3.11
CA ILE A 146 13.56 9.56 -3.97
C ILE A 146 12.53 8.94 -4.91
N ALA A 147 11.33 8.64 -4.40
CA ALA A 147 10.24 8.09 -5.19
C ALA A 147 9.76 9.05 -6.30
N GLU A 148 9.70 10.35 -6.03
CA GLU A 148 9.36 11.36 -7.04
C GLU A 148 10.37 11.42 -8.17
N ASN A 149 11.65 11.40 -7.84
CA ASN A 149 12.71 11.37 -8.85
C ASN A 149 12.68 10.10 -9.70
N LEU A 150 12.22 8.97 -9.13
CA LEU A 150 12.02 7.71 -9.88
C LEU A 150 10.73 7.71 -10.70
N ALA A 151 9.64 8.29 -10.18
CA ALA A 151 8.33 8.30 -10.83
C ALA A 151 8.23 9.33 -11.96
N GLY A 152 8.98 10.44 -11.86
CA GLY A 152 9.09 11.49 -12.88
C GLY A 152 10.04 11.18 -14.03
N LYS A 153 10.74 10.04 -13.98
CA LYS A 153 11.44 9.43 -15.12
C LYS A 153 10.53 8.42 -15.81
#